data_AF-A0A7C1QPN5-F1
#
_entry.id   AF-A0A7C1QPN5-F1
#
_cell.length_a   1.000
_cell.length_b   1.000
_cell.length_c   1.000
_cell.angle_alpha   90.00
_cell.angle_beta   90.00
_cell.angle_gamma   90.00
#
_symmetry.space_group_name_H-M   'P 1'
#
loop_
_entity.id
_entity.type
_entity.pdbx_description
1 polymer ?
#
loop_
_entity_poly.entity_id
_entity_poly.type
_entity_poly.pdbx_seq_one_letter_code
_entity_poly.pdbx_strand_id
1 'polypeptide(L)'
;DTINNYMHERLDERITLEQLADLAGLSPAHFATRYKEQTGTSPIQHFLHLKVERACQMLDATSLSFTEISHRLGYDDAYYFSRLFKKVMGQAPRDYRHTPRH
;
A
#
# COMPACT_ATOMS: atom_id res chain seq x y z
N ASP A 1 11.10 1.97 -14.22
CA ASP A 1 9.73 2.40 -13.88
C ASP A 1 9.72 3.52 -12.85
N THR A 2 9.68 4.78 -13.31
CA THR A 2 9.69 5.99 -12.44
C THR A 2 8.53 6.00 -11.44
N ILE A 3 7.33 5.57 -11.86
CA ILE A 3 6.13 5.53 -11.01
C ILE A 3 6.27 4.50 -9.89
N ASN A 4 6.81 3.31 -10.19
CA ASN A 4 6.99 2.27 -9.19
C ASN A 4 8.00 2.70 -8.12
N ASN A 5 9.15 3.24 -8.56
CA ASN A 5 10.15 3.76 -7.62
C ASN A 5 9.57 4.89 -6.75
N TYR A 6 8.83 5.82 -7.37
CA TYR A 6 8.16 6.91 -6.66
C TYR A 6 7.20 6.41 -5.57
N MET A 7 6.44 5.34 -5.85
CA MET A 7 5.57 4.70 -4.87
C MET A 7 6.37 4.05 -3.73
N HIS A 8 7.43 3.30 -4.04
CA HIS A 8 8.26 2.63 -3.02
C HIS A 8 8.95 3.62 -2.07
N GLU A 9 9.42 4.76 -2.58
CA GLU A 9 10.10 5.79 -1.79
C GLU A 9 9.17 6.56 -0.84
N ARG A 10 7.84 6.47 -1.06
CA ARG A 10 6.82 7.24 -0.34
C ARG A 10 5.78 6.36 0.34
N LEU A 11 6.17 5.16 0.77
CA LEU A 11 5.27 4.25 1.48
C LEU A 11 4.79 4.79 2.84
N ASP A 12 5.43 5.82 3.37
CA ASP A 12 5.05 6.59 4.55
C ASP A 12 4.07 7.73 4.26
N GLU A 13 3.81 8.05 2.99
CA GLU A 13 2.93 9.14 2.58
C GLU A 13 1.61 8.64 1.97
N ARG A 14 0.61 9.53 1.87
CA ARG A 14 -0.58 9.28 1.05
C ARG A 14 -0.37 9.82 -0.36
N ILE A 15 -0.32 8.92 -1.32
CA ILE A 15 -0.26 9.27 -2.74
C ILE A 15 -1.67 9.31 -3.33
N THR A 16 -1.99 10.37 -4.06
CA THR A 16 -3.24 10.51 -4.80
C THR A 16 -3.08 10.12 -6.27
N LEU A 17 -4.20 9.85 -6.94
CA LEU A 17 -4.19 9.55 -8.37
C LEU A 17 -3.67 10.75 -9.18
N GLU A 18 -4.00 11.96 -8.73
CA GLU A 18 -3.57 13.22 -9.35
C GLU A 18 -2.05 13.35 -9.34
N GLN A 19 -1.39 13.12 -8.19
CA GLN A 19 0.06 13.19 -8.09
C GLN A 19 0.78 12.21 -9.05
N LEU A 20 0.23 11.02 -9.21
CA LEU A 20 0.79 10.02 -10.12
C LEU A 20 0.55 10.37 -11.59
N ALA A 21 -0.61 10.96 -11.89
CA ALA A 21 -0.96 11.41 -13.22
C ALA A 21 -0.09 12.60 -13.64
N ASP A 22 0.14 13.55 -12.73
CA ASP A 22 1.04 14.68 -12.92
C ASP A 22 2.48 14.20 -13.19
N LEU A 23 2.97 13.23 -12.43
CA LEU A 23 4.29 12.61 -12.65
C LEU A 23 4.39 11.92 -14.02
N ALA A 24 3.28 11.42 -14.55
CA ALA A 24 3.20 10.79 -15.87
C ALA A 24 2.89 11.78 -17.01
N GLY A 25 2.61 13.06 -16.71
CA GLY A 25 2.17 14.06 -17.69
C GLY A 25 0.82 13.75 -18.34
N LEU A 26 -0.07 13.05 -17.62
CA LEU A 26 -1.37 12.60 -18.09
C LEU A 26 -2.49 13.16 -17.21
N SER A 27 -3.71 13.22 -17.74
CA SER A 27 -4.88 13.46 -16.89
C SER A 27 -5.13 12.24 -15.97
N PRO A 28 -5.73 12.43 -14.78
CA PRO A 28 -5.98 11.33 -13.84
C PRO A 28 -6.75 10.15 -14.44
N ALA A 29 -7.74 10.42 -15.29
CA ALA A 29 -8.52 9.40 -15.97
C ALA A 29 -7.69 8.63 -17.01
N HIS A 30 -6.92 9.33 -17.84
CA HIS A 30 -6.05 8.67 -18.82
C HIS A 30 -4.95 7.86 -18.15
N PHE A 31 -4.36 8.40 -17.09
CA PHE A 31 -3.36 7.70 -16.29
C PHE A 31 -3.95 6.42 -15.67
N ALA A 32 -5.09 6.51 -14.99
CA ALA A 32 -5.71 5.34 -14.37
C ALA A 32 -6.01 4.22 -15.37
N THR A 33 -6.55 4.56 -16.54
CA THR A 33 -6.84 3.57 -17.60
C THR A 33 -5.56 2.95 -18.15
N ARG A 34 -4.58 3.78 -18.56
CA ARG A 34 -3.31 3.28 -19.11
C ARG A 34 -2.53 2.44 -18.10
N TYR A 35 -2.51 2.86 -16.84
CA TYR A 35 -1.85 2.12 -15.77
C TYR A 35 -2.50 0.75 -15.55
N LYS A 36 -3.83 0.69 -15.56
CA LYS A 36 -4.58 -0.56 -15.41
C LYS A 36 -4.41 -1.49 -16.62
N GLU A 37 -4.36 -0.95 -17.84
CA GLU A 37 -4.07 -1.72 -19.04
C GLU A 37 -2.68 -2.36 -19.01
N GLN A 38 -1.69 -1.67 -18.43
CA GLN A 38 -0.31 -2.15 -18.34
C GLN A 38 -0.07 -3.09 -17.15
N THR A 39 -0.66 -2.81 -15.99
CA THR A 39 -0.38 -3.52 -14.72
C THR A 39 -1.49 -4.45 -14.26
N GLY A 40 -2.65 -4.42 -14.92
CA GLY A 40 -3.86 -5.14 -14.52
C GLY A 40 -4.60 -4.55 -13.32
N THR A 41 -4.03 -3.55 -12.62
CA THR A 41 -4.62 -2.98 -11.39
C THR A 41 -4.65 -1.46 -11.43
N SER A 42 -5.49 -0.83 -10.60
CA SER A 42 -5.46 0.63 -10.50
C SER A 42 -4.20 1.07 -9.73
N PRO A 43 -3.64 2.25 -10.04
CA PRO A 43 -2.44 2.74 -9.37
C PRO A 43 -2.59 2.86 -7.85
N ILE A 44 -3.77 3.26 -7.37
CA ILE A 44 -4.07 3.33 -5.94
C ILE A 44 -4.15 1.94 -5.30
N GLN A 45 -4.72 0.97 -6.01
CA GLN A 45 -4.78 -0.40 -5.52
C GLN A 45 -3.39 -1.05 -5.49
N HIS A 46 -2.55 -0.77 -6.49
CA HIS A 46 -1.16 -1.22 -6.48
C HIS A 46 -0.39 -0.60 -5.31
N PHE A 47 -0.51 0.71 -5.09
CA PHE A 47 0.13 1.37 -3.95
C PHE A 47 -0.34 0.80 -2.60
N LEU A 48 -1.63 0.45 -2.48
CA LEU A 48 -2.13 -0.26 -1.30
C LEU A 48 -1.45 -1.63 -1.14
N HIS A 49 -1.27 -2.41 -2.20
CA HIS A 49 -0.56 -3.69 -2.12
C HIS A 49 0.88 -3.50 -1.63
N LEU A 50 1.60 -2.49 -2.14
CA LEU A 50 2.96 -2.18 -1.70
C LEU A 50 3.02 -1.82 -0.20
N LYS A 51 2.05 -1.03 0.29
CA LYS A 51 1.95 -0.72 1.73
C LYS A 51 1.64 -1.95 2.57
N VAL A 52 0.75 -2.83 2.09
CA VAL A 52 0.43 -4.07 2.79
C VAL A 52 1.63 -5.01 2.84
N GLU A 53 2.36 -5.15 1.74
CA GLU A 53 3.61 -5.91 1.70
C GLU A 53 4.65 -5.36 2.69
N ARG A 54 4.78 -4.03 2.75
CA ARG A 54 5.66 -3.39 3.74
C ARG A 54 5.18 -3.62 5.18
N ALA A 55 3.88 -3.57 5.43
CA ALA A 55 3.30 -3.87 6.73
C ALA A 55 3.61 -5.32 7.16
N CYS A 56 3.50 -6.27 6.22
CA CYS A 56 3.88 -7.67 6.44
C CYS A 56 5.36 -7.78 6.85
N GLN A 57 6.27 -7.19 6.08
CA GLN A 57 7.70 -7.17 6.39
C GLN A 57 7.98 -6.61 7.79
N MET A 58 7.28 -5.54 8.19
CA MET A 58 7.44 -4.93 9.52
C MET A 58 6.84 -5.79 10.64
N LEU A 59 5.73 -6.48 10.38
CA LEU A 59 5.13 -7.42 11.33
C LEU A 59 6.09 -8.59 11.63
N ASP A 60 6.88 -9.00 10.65
CA ASP A 60 7.82 -10.12 10.74
C ASP A 60 9.18 -9.73 11.32
N ALA A 61 9.69 -8.57 10.91
CA ALA A 61 11.04 -8.13 11.28
C ALA A 61 11.09 -7.37 12.60
N THR A 62 9.94 -6.99 13.18
CA THR A 62 9.89 -6.13 14.38
C THR A 62 8.81 -6.58 15.36
N SER A 63 8.85 -6.04 16.57
CA SER A 63 7.81 -6.18 17.59
C SER A 63 6.79 -5.03 17.60
N LEU A 64 6.82 -4.14 16.60
CA LEU A 64 5.93 -2.96 16.54
C LEU A 64 4.46 -3.38 16.50
N SER A 65 3.60 -2.62 17.18
CA SER A 65 2.15 -2.80 17.08
C SER A 65 1.66 -2.46 15.67
N PHE A 66 0.53 -3.04 15.26
CA PHE A 66 -0.05 -2.70 13.96
C PHE A 66 -0.45 -1.22 13.86
N THR A 67 -0.81 -0.58 14.98
CA THR A 67 -1.05 0.87 15.06
C THR A 67 0.19 1.66 14.69
N GLU A 68 1.35 1.35 15.27
CA GLU A 68 2.62 2.00 14.93
C GLU A 68 3.02 1.76 13.47
N ILE A 69 2.82 0.55 12.95
CA ILE A 69 3.06 0.22 11.55
C ILE A 69 2.15 1.05 10.63
N SER A 70 0.87 1.21 10.99
CA SER A 70 -0.10 2.02 10.23
C SER A 70 0.35 3.47 10.12
N HIS A 71 0.77 4.07 11.24
CA HIS A 71 1.28 5.45 11.25
C HIS A 71 2.56 5.60 10.41
N ARG A 72 3.49 4.65 10.50
CA ARG A 72 4.71 4.64 9.67
C ARG A 72 4.43 4.47 8.18
N LEU A 73 3.24 4.01 7.82
CA LEU A 73 2.77 3.87 6.44
C LEU A 73 1.79 4.98 6.03
N GLY A 74 1.72 6.08 6.77
CA GLY A 74 0.88 7.24 6.41
C GLY A 74 -0.64 7.02 6.64
N TYR A 75 -1.00 6.07 7.49
CA TYR A 75 -2.38 5.87 7.94
C TYR A 75 -2.55 6.29 9.39
N ASP A 76 -3.22 7.44 9.58
CA ASP A 76 -3.62 7.91 10.92
C ASP A 76 -4.67 7.02 11.58
N ASP A 77 -5.53 6.41 10.75
CA ASP A 77 -6.54 5.46 11.19
C ASP A 77 -6.05 4.03 10.97
N ALA A 78 -5.50 3.45 12.03
CA ALA A 78 -5.05 2.06 12.05
C ALA A 78 -6.20 1.05 11.86
N TYR A 79 -7.42 1.39 12.28
CA TYR A 79 -8.59 0.52 12.06
C TYR A 79 -8.95 0.47 10.58
N TYR A 80 -8.93 1.62 9.90
CA TYR A 80 -9.10 1.69 8.46
C TYR A 80 -8.03 0.88 7.72
N PHE A 81 -6.75 1.07 8.06
CA PHE A 81 -5.68 0.31 7.42
C PHE A 81 -5.76 -1.19 7.70
N SER A 82 -6.20 -1.60 8.90
CA SER A 82 -6.42 -3.01 9.25
C SER A 82 -7.48 -3.66 8.36
N ARG A 83 -8.57 -2.94 8.05
CA ARG A 83 -9.60 -3.42 7.11
C ARG A 83 -9.06 -3.58 5.70
N LEU A 84 -8.23 -2.64 5.24
CA LEU A 84 -7.57 -2.74 3.94
C LEU A 84 -6.57 -3.88 3.89
N PHE A 85 -5.73 -4.02 4.91
CA PHE A 85 -4.80 -5.13 5.07
C PHE A 85 -5.53 -6.46 4.99
N LYS A 86 -6.62 -6.64 5.75
CA LYS A 86 -7.44 -7.85 5.70
C LYS A 86 -8.03 -8.12 4.32
N LYS A 87 -8.47 -7.07 3.61
CA LYS A 87 -8.99 -7.19 2.24
C LYS A 87 -7.94 -7.70 1.25
N VAL A 88 -6.68 -7.30 1.44
CA VAL A 88 -5.55 -7.70 0.56
C VAL A 88 -4.99 -9.06 0.97
N MET A 89 -4.73 -9.29 2.25
CA MET A 89 -4.09 -10.50 2.77
C MET A 89 -5.05 -11.65 3.05
N GLY A 90 -6.36 -11.41 3.07
CA GLY A 90 -7.39 -12.38 3.44
C GLY A 90 -7.55 -12.60 4.95
N GLN A 91 -6.61 -12.12 5.78
CA GLN A 91 -6.63 -12.26 7.23
C GLN A 91 -6.25 -10.98 7.96
N ALA A 92 -6.68 -10.83 9.21
CA ALA A 92 -6.39 -9.62 9.98
C ALA A 92 -4.90 -9.58 10.36
N PRO A 93 -4.34 -8.38 10.59
CA PRO A 93 -2.92 -8.24 10.96
C PRO A 93 -2.53 -8.99 12.23
N ARG A 94 -3.45 -9.11 13.19
CA ARG A 94 -3.25 -9.89 14.41
C ARG A 94 -3.11 -11.38 14.09
N ASP A 95 -4.01 -11.93 13.30
CA ASP A 95 -3.98 -13.34 12.88
C ASP A 95 -2.72 -13.63 12.05
N TYR A 96 -2.31 -12.65 11.23
CA TYR A 96 -1.08 -12.71 10.46
C TYR A 96 0.16 -12.91 11.31
N ARG A 97 0.31 -12.16 12.41
CA ARG A 97 1.48 -12.31 13.30
C ARG A 97 1.47 -13.62 14.10
N HIS A 98 0.29 -14.19 14.36
CA HIS A 98 0.16 -15.45 15.11
C HIS A 98 0.23 -16.70 14.22
N THR A 99 0.32 -16.53 12.90
CA THR A 99 0.48 -17.66 11.99
C THR A 99 1.95 -18.09 12.00
N PRO A 100 2.30 -19.29 12.51
CA PRO A 100 3.67 -19.79 12.44
C PRO A 100 4.06 -19.91 10.98
N ARG A 101 5.13 -19.23 10.58
CA ARG A 101 5.73 -19.44 9.26
C ARG A 101 6.68 -20.63 9.38
N HIS A 102 6.36 -21.67 8.63
CA HIS A 102 7.25 -22.81 8.40
C HIS A 102 8.39 -22.41 7.46
#